data_AF-X1SAB9-F1
#
_entry.id   AF-X1SAB9-F1
#
_cell.length_a   1.000
_cell.length_b   1.000
_cell.length_c   1.000
_cell.angle_alpha   90.00
_cell.angle_beta   90.00
_cell.angle_gamma   90.00
#
_symmetry.space_group_name_H-M   'P 1'
#
loop_
_entity.id
_entity.type
_entity.pdbx_description
1 polymer ?
#
loop_
_entity_poly.entity_id
_entity_poly.type
_entity_poly.pdbx_seq_one_letter_code
_entity_poly.pdbx_strand_id
1 'polypeptide(L)'
;MKIRIATWNMAYWQYKKHFEEAWDYYLKEIDADIIFFQEARPSKVIEGDKEHLVWNEIGGNRHWGSGVYSKKYKLTEEIIKTEFKGAFSIANANIEDKKLTIISLYGLMESNGPTKGYAITNLHRMLSDLTCIFNGHLDGKRNIVLGGDLNASVQLDPIQKNDSHKISFDRLEDFKLNDCFKLSNKKFPVQTL
;
A
#
# COMPACT_ATOMS: atom_id res chain seq x y z
N MET A 1 -17.36 -16.26 -1.90
CA MET A 1 -15.90 -16.50 -1.95
C MET A 1 -15.20 -15.61 -0.93
N LYS A 2 -14.08 -16.06 -0.37
CA LYS A 2 -13.23 -15.29 0.55
C LYS A 2 -11.85 -15.12 -0.07
N ILE A 3 -11.41 -13.89 -0.26
CA ILE A 3 -10.03 -13.54 -0.64
C ILE A 3 -9.31 -13.10 0.63
N ARG A 4 -8.08 -13.56 0.82
CA ARG A 4 -7.24 -13.16 1.94
C ARG A 4 -6.11 -12.29 1.45
N ILE A 5 -6.05 -11.10 2.03
CA ILE A 5 -5.03 -10.12 1.72
C ILE A 5 -4.24 -9.88 2.99
N ALA A 6 -2.92 -9.93 2.86
CA ALA A 6 -2.00 -9.56 3.93
C ALA A 6 -1.18 -8.35 3.48
N THR A 7 -0.76 -7.52 4.45
CA THR A 7 0.11 -6.37 4.20
C THR A 7 1.22 -6.33 5.23
N TRP A 8 2.43 -5.98 4.79
CA TRP A 8 3.59 -5.88 5.68
C TRP A 8 4.61 -4.85 5.15
N ASN A 9 4.90 -3.82 5.94
CA ASN A 9 6.11 -3.04 5.79
C ASN A 9 7.29 -3.84 6.36
N MET A 10 8.20 -4.29 5.47
CA MET A 10 9.29 -5.19 5.84
C MET A 10 10.55 -4.45 6.30
N ALA A 11 10.56 -3.11 6.24
CA ALA A 11 11.67 -2.26 6.66
C ALA A 11 13.04 -2.78 6.20
N TYR A 12 13.14 -3.16 4.91
CA TYR A 12 14.28 -3.86 4.32
C TYR A 12 15.60 -3.15 4.60
N TRP A 13 15.62 -1.82 4.54
CA TRP A 13 16.84 -1.04 4.76
C TRP A 13 17.41 -1.20 6.17
N GLN A 14 16.57 -1.43 7.18
CA GLN A 14 16.97 -1.64 8.58
C GLN A 14 17.24 -3.12 8.88
N TYR A 15 16.46 -4.04 8.29
CA TYR A 15 16.50 -5.47 8.63
C TYR A 15 17.01 -6.37 7.49
N LYS A 16 17.94 -5.87 6.66
CA LYS A 16 18.52 -6.61 5.51
C LYS A 16 18.95 -8.04 5.85
N LYS A 17 19.50 -8.27 7.06
CA LYS A 17 19.94 -9.60 7.51
C LYS A 17 18.83 -10.63 7.63
N HIS A 18 17.58 -10.20 7.83
CA HIS A 18 16.39 -11.06 7.97
C HIS A 18 15.53 -11.07 6.70
N PHE A 19 16.02 -10.51 5.60
CA PHE A 19 15.24 -10.33 4.37
C PHE A 19 14.66 -11.64 3.82
N GLU A 20 15.49 -12.69 3.71
CA GLU A 20 15.04 -13.99 3.20
C GLU A 20 14.10 -14.68 4.18
N GLU A 21 14.36 -14.60 5.50
CA GLU A 21 13.49 -15.16 6.55
C GLU A 21 12.10 -14.51 6.54
N ALA A 22 12.05 -13.18 6.39
CA ALA A 22 10.80 -12.44 6.32
C ALA A 22 9.98 -12.82 5.09
N TRP A 23 10.61 -12.95 3.92
CA TRP A 23 9.93 -13.42 2.71
C TRP A 23 9.49 -14.87 2.80
N ASP A 24 10.32 -15.74 3.36
CA ASP A 24 9.97 -17.14 3.59
C ASP A 24 8.73 -17.26 4.48
N TYR A 25 8.69 -16.52 5.58
CA TYR A 25 7.51 -16.46 6.43
C TYR A 25 6.29 -15.92 5.67
N TYR A 26 6.47 -14.84 4.91
CA TYR A 26 5.37 -14.20 4.19
C TYR A 26 4.79 -15.10 3.08
N LEU A 27 5.64 -15.91 2.43
CA LEU A 27 5.26 -16.80 1.34
C LEU A 27 4.83 -18.20 1.80
N LYS A 28 5.33 -18.71 2.94
CA LYS A 28 5.08 -20.09 3.38
C LYS A 28 4.08 -20.18 4.53
N GLU A 29 4.15 -19.26 5.48
CA GLU A 29 3.37 -19.33 6.72
C GLU A 29 2.13 -18.44 6.68
N ILE A 30 2.19 -17.29 5.98
CA ILE A 30 1.04 -16.43 5.80
C ILE A 30 0.14 -16.96 4.69
N ASP A 31 -1.02 -17.46 5.10
CA ASP A 31 -2.05 -18.00 4.21
C ASP A 31 -2.90 -16.87 3.59
N ALA A 32 -2.25 -16.09 2.71
CA ALA A 32 -2.85 -15.02 1.92
C ALA A 32 -2.80 -15.34 0.42
N ASP A 33 -3.86 -14.96 -0.28
CA ASP A 33 -3.96 -15.08 -1.75
C ASP A 33 -3.18 -13.96 -2.45
N ILE A 34 -3.19 -12.78 -1.85
CA ILE A 34 -2.44 -11.61 -2.32
C ILE A 34 -1.77 -10.90 -1.14
N ILE A 35 -0.55 -10.45 -1.40
CA ILE A 35 0.39 -9.92 -0.43
C ILE A 35 0.78 -8.50 -0.86
N PHE A 36 0.62 -7.55 0.04
CA PHE A 36 1.15 -6.20 -0.11
C PHE A 36 2.45 -6.12 0.68
N PHE A 37 3.49 -5.56 0.07
CA PHE A 37 4.73 -5.29 0.76
C PHE A 37 5.10 -3.81 0.59
N GLN A 38 5.69 -3.23 1.63
CA GLN A 38 6.25 -1.88 1.64
C GLN A 38 7.67 -1.92 2.21
N GLU A 39 8.45 -0.91 1.85
CA GLU A 39 9.88 -0.82 2.16
C GLU A 39 10.64 -2.13 1.91
N ALA A 40 10.34 -2.80 0.80
CA ALA A 40 10.94 -4.08 0.45
C ALA A 40 11.32 -4.13 -1.03
N ARG A 41 12.13 -5.13 -1.37
CA ARG A 41 12.29 -5.61 -2.73
C ARG A 41 11.78 -7.07 -2.80
N PRO A 42 11.33 -7.56 -3.95
CA PRO A 42 10.96 -8.95 -4.10
C PRO A 42 12.15 -9.87 -3.79
N SER A 43 11.86 -11.04 -3.22
CA SER A 43 12.86 -12.10 -3.05
C SER A 43 13.22 -12.74 -4.39
N LYS A 44 14.33 -13.47 -4.43
CA LYS A 44 14.76 -14.22 -5.64
C LYS A 44 13.72 -15.22 -6.13
N VAL A 45 12.85 -15.70 -5.22
CA VAL A 45 11.78 -16.66 -5.54
C VAL A 45 10.73 -16.03 -6.45
N ILE A 46 10.42 -14.75 -6.26
CA ILE A 46 9.31 -14.07 -6.93
C ILE A 46 9.75 -12.96 -7.90
N GLU A 47 11.02 -12.52 -7.85
CA GLU A 47 11.49 -11.39 -8.67
C GLU A 47 11.33 -11.60 -10.19
N GLY A 48 11.35 -12.86 -10.64
CA GLY A 48 11.14 -13.25 -12.03
C GLY A 48 9.68 -13.45 -12.43
N ASP A 49 8.75 -13.48 -11.47
CA ASP A 49 7.35 -13.84 -11.68
C ASP A 49 6.50 -12.62 -12.11
N LYS A 50 6.79 -12.13 -13.32
CA LYS A 50 6.17 -10.90 -13.87
C LYS A 50 4.66 -11.01 -14.09
N GLU A 51 4.11 -12.22 -14.15
CA GLU A 51 2.66 -12.41 -14.30
C GLU A 51 1.90 -12.20 -12.97
N HIS A 52 2.59 -12.29 -11.84
CA HIS A 52 2.00 -12.31 -10.51
C HIS A 52 2.58 -11.25 -9.57
N LEU A 53 3.51 -10.43 -10.06
CA LEU A 53 4.21 -9.41 -9.30
C LEU A 53 4.10 -8.04 -9.99
N VAL A 54 3.63 -7.04 -9.23
CA VAL A 54 3.66 -5.62 -9.61
C VAL A 54 4.36 -4.85 -8.51
N TRP A 55 5.48 -4.21 -8.82
CA TRP A 55 6.22 -3.40 -7.84
C TRP A 55 7.16 -2.44 -8.55
N ASN A 56 7.57 -1.38 -7.83
CA ASN A 56 8.59 -0.46 -8.29
C ASN A 56 9.46 0.03 -7.14
N GLU A 57 10.70 0.41 -7.44
CA GLU A 57 11.60 1.09 -6.52
C GLU A 57 11.13 2.54 -6.24
N ILE A 58 11.31 3.02 -5.00
CA ILE A 58 10.98 4.40 -4.62
C ILE A 58 12.09 5.35 -5.07
N GLY A 59 11.83 6.05 -6.18
CA GLY A 59 12.83 6.93 -6.81
C GLY A 59 14.01 6.15 -7.40
N GLY A 60 15.05 6.85 -7.86
CA GLY A 60 16.17 6.21 -8.57
C GLY A 60 17.29 5.63 -7.70
N ASN A 61 17.35 5.97 -6.42
CA ASN A 61 18.48 5.61 -5.54
C ASN A 61 18.13 4.58 -4.46
N ARG A 62 16.85 4.22 -4.29
CA ARG A 62 16.44 3.22 -3.29
C ARG A 62 16.23 1.89 -3.96
N HIS A 63 16.93 0.86 -3.49
CA HIS A 63 16.76 -0.52 -3.99
C HIS A 63 15.58 -1.25 -3.34
N TRP A 64 14.52 -0.51 -3.02
CA TRP A 64 13.31 -0.99 -2.34
C TRP A 64 12.14 -0.06 -2.63
N GLY A 65 10.93 -0.58 -2.45
CA GLY A 65 9.69 0.15 -2.59
C GLY A 65 8.49 -0.65 -2.11
N SER A 66 7.36 -0.42 -2.75
CA SER A 66 6.08 -1.05 -2.47
C SER A 66 5.61 -1.89 -3.64
N GLY A 67 4.93 -2.99 -3.36
CA GLY A 67 4.39 -3.87 -4.39
C GLY A 67 3.25 -4.75 -3.94
N VAL A 68 2.71 -5.46 -4.91
CA VAL A 68 1.66 -6.47 -4.79
C VAL A 68 2.19 -7.75 -5.42
N TYR A 69 2.12 -8.84 -4.67
CA TYR A 69 2.36 -10.19 -5.17
C TYR A 69 1.11 -11.04 -4.97
N SER A 70 0.84 -11.97 -5.89
CA SER A 70 -0.34 -12.82 -5.84
C SER A 70 0.02 -14.25 -6.22
N LYS A 71 -0.13 -15.21 -5.30
CA LYS A 71 0.19 -16.62 -5.57
C LYS A 71 -0.79 -17.27 -6.56
N LYS A 72 -1.97 -16.67 -6.73
CA LYS A 72 -3.12 -17.31 -7.40
C LYS A 72 -3.63 -16.55 -8.62
N TYR A 73 -3.66 -15.24 -8.54
CA TYR A 73 -4.25 -14.37 -9.56
C TYR A 73 -3.16 -13.66 -10.35
N LYS A 74 -3.28 -13.68 -11.68
CA LYS A 74 -2.42 -12.86 -12.54
C LYS A 74 -2.69 -11.38 -12.27
N LEU A 75 -1.62 -10.60 -12.25
CA LEU A 75 -1.65 -9.16 -12.01
C LEU A 75 -1.24 -8.43 -13.28
N THR A 76 -1.91 -7.31 -13.53
CA THR A 76 -1.46 -6.32 -14.52
C THR A 76 -1.22 -5.00 -13.83
N GLU A 77 -0.08 -4.36 -14.11
CA GLU A 77 0.23 -3.05 -13.57
C GLU A 77 -0.68 -1.98 -14.19
N GLU A 78 -1.25 -1.12 -13.36
CA GLU A 78 -1.89 0.12 -13.79
C GLU A 78 -0.92 1.27 -13.58
N ILE A 79 -0.64 2.02 -14.64
CA ILE A 79 0.30 3.14 -14.60
C ILE A 79 -0.48 4.44 -14.66
N ILE A 80 -0.27 5.29 -13.67
CA ILE A 80 -0.76 6.67 -13.64
C ILE A 80 0.41 7.65 -13.62
N LYS A 81 0.16 8.89 -14.03
CA LYS A 81 1.14 9.97 -13.86
C LYS A 81 1.26 10.30 -12.37
N THR A 82 2.45 10.13 -11.81
CA THR A 82 2.74 10.42 -10.40
C THR A 82 4.24 10.62 -10.20
N GLU A 83 4.61 11.42 -9.21
CA GLU A 83 6.00 11.54 -8.73
C GLU A 83 6.34 10.48 -7.67
N PHE A 84 5.34 9.72 -7.21
CA PHE A 84 5.44 8.75 -6.12
C PHE A 84 5.64 7.31 -6.61
N LYS A 85 6.24 7.13 -7.78
CA LYS A 85 6.51 5.78 -8.33
C LYS A 85 7.29 4.95 -7.30
N GLY A 86 6.78 3.74 -7.05
CA GLY A 86 7.31 2.81 -6.06
C GLY A 86 6.85 3.06 -4.63
N ALA A 87 6.35 4.25 -4.28
CA ALA A 87 5.78 4.47 -2.95
C ALA A 87 4.40 3.82 -2.86
N PHE A 88 3.67 3.80 -3.98
CA PHE A 88 2.56 2.90 -4.18
C PHE A 88 2.72 2.12 -5.50
N SER A 89 2.04 0.97 -5.54
CA SER A 89 1.91 0.12 -6.73
C SER A 89 0.44 -0.23 -6.93
N ILE A 90 -0.03 -0.17 -8.17
CA ILE A 90 -1.42 -0.42 -8.52
C ILE A 90 -1.44 -1.66 -9.42
N ALA A 91 -2.11 -2.71 -8.95
CA ALA A 91 -2.32 -3.94 -9.70
C ALA A 91 -3.81 -4.14 -9.99
N ASN A 92 -4.13 -4.59 -11.18
CA ASN A 92 -5.46 -5.10 -11.52
C ASN A 92 -5.41 -6.63 -11.55
N ALA A 93 -6.45 -7.27 -11.03
CA ALA A 93 -6.63 -8.71 -11.09
C ALA A 93 -8.07 -9.04 -11.49
N ASN A 94 -8.26 -10.08 -12.28
CA ASN A 94 -9.56 -10.69 -12.48
C ASN A 94 -9.72 -11.81 -11.44
N ILE A 95 -10.72 -11.67 -10.59
CA ILE A 95 -11.05 -12.64 -9.56
C ILE A 95 -12.43 -13.18 -9.90
N GLU A 96 -12.45 -14.37 -10.51
CA GLU A 96 -13.65 -14.92 -11.15
C GLU A 96 -14.19 -13.96 -12.22
N ASP A 97 -15.42 -13.47 -12.07
CA ASP A 97 -16.10 -12.54 -12.97
C ASP A 97 -15.92 -11.05 -12.57
N LYS A 98 -15.11 -10.76 -11.54
CA LYS A 98 -14.92 -9.41 -11.02
C LYS A 98 -13.52 -8.89 -11.26
N LYS A 99 -13.42 -7.69 -11.84
CA LYS A 99 -12.19 -6.90 -11.86
C LYS A 99 -11.97 -6.24 -10.50
N LEU A 100 -10.81 -6.45 -9.92
CA LEU A 100 -10.35 -5.85 -8.67
C LEU A 100 -9.11 -4.99 -8.94
N THR A 101 -9.14 -3.74 -8.49
CA THR A 101 -7.96 -2.87 -8.42
C THR A 101 -7.40 -2.94 -6.99
N ILE A 102 -6.10 -3.17 -6.90
CA ILE A 102 -5.36 -3.48 -5.67
C ILE A 102 -4.24 -2.46 -5.56
N ILE A 103 -4.18 -1.73 -4.44
CA ILE A 103 -3.22 -0.65 -4.22
C ILE A 103 -2.44 -0.92 -2.94
N SER A 104 -1.15 -1.24 -3.09
CA SER A 104 -0.19 -1.27 -1.98
C SER A 104 0.40 0.13 -1.85
N LEU A 105 0.21 0.80 -0.71
CA LEU A 105 0.62 2.18 -0.48
C LEU A 105 1.53 2.31 0.74
N TYR A 106 2.63 3.02 0.56
CA TYR A 106 3.52 3.46 1.63
C TYR A 106 3.44 4.97 1.80
N GLY A 107 3.07 5.43 3.00
CA GLY A 107 3.06 6.84 3.38
C GLY A 107 4.48 7.38 3.46
N LEU A 108 5.03 7.78 2.31
CA LEU A 108 6.42 8.20 2.18
C LEU A 108 6.69 9.48 2.98
N MET A 109 7.59 9.40 3.95
CA MET A 109 8.07 10.57 4.69
C MET A 109 8.71 11.59 3.75
N GLU A 110 8.36 12.86 3.93
CA GLU A 110 9.04 13.97 3.25
C GLU A 110 10.54 13.97 3.61
N SER A 111 11.40 14.03 2.60
CA SER A 111 12.86 13.95 2.79
C SER A 111 13.52 15.32 2.95
N ASN A 112 12.84 16.39 2.57
CA ASN A 112 13.34 17.76 2.55
C ASN A 112 12.24 18.77 2.87
N GLY A 113 12.62 20.05 2.94
CA GLY A 113 11.69 21.15 3.16
C GLY A 113 11.17 21.26 4.61
N PRO A 114 10.20 22.17 4.84
CA PRO A 114 9.68 22.47 6.17
C PRO A 114 8.86 21.33 6.79
N THR A 115 8.43 20.36 5.98
CA THR A 115 7.68 19.17 6.41
C THR A 115 8.54 17.91 6.45
N LYS A 116 9.87 18.02 6.46
CA LYS A 116 10.78 16.86 6.54
C LYS A 116 10.41 15.94 7.71
N GLY A 117 10.34 14.63 7.45
CA GLY A 117 9.94 13.62 8.42
C GLY A 117 8.43 13.50 8.60
N TYR A 118 7.63 14.19 7.77
CA TYR A 118 6.18 14.18 7.84
C TYR A 118 5.57 13.45 6.62
N ALA A 119 4.87 12.34 6.85
CA ALA A 119 4.28 11.54 5.77
C ALA A 119 2.99 12.13 5.21
N ILE A 120 2.21 12.86 6.02
CA ILE A 120 0.83 13.25 5.68
C ILE A 120 0.77 14.19 4.48
N THR A 121 1.76 15.06 4.29
CA THR A 121 1.88 15.89 3.09
C THR A 121 1.91 15.03 1.82
N ASN A 122 2.76 14.01 1.79
CA ASN A 122 2.88 13.12 0.63
C ASN A 122 1.68 12.20 0.50
N LEU A 123 1.12 11.70 1.61
CA LEU A 123 -0.10 10.92 1.58
C LEU A 123 -1.23 11.70 0.88
N HIS A 124 -1.40 12.98 1.21
CA HIS A 124 -2.38 13.82 0.52
C HIS A 124 -2.10 13.99 -0.98
N ARG A 125 -0.84 14.15 -1.39
CA ARG A 125 -0.46 14.24 -2.81
C ARG A 125 -0.74 12.92 -3.54
N MET A 126 -0.38 11.78 -2.96
CA MET A 126 -0.67 10.45 -3.49
C MET A 126 -2.17 10.21 -3.66
N LEU A 127 -2.98 10.58 -2.67
CA LEU A 127 -4.45 10.47 -2.78
C LEU A 127 -5.02 11.36 -3.88
N SER A 128 -4.41 12.51 -4.16
CA SER A 128 -4.79 13.36 -5.29
C SER A 128 -4.45 12.70 -6.63
N ASP A 129 -3.26 12.11 -6.77
CA ASP A 129 -2.89 11.38 -7.99
C ASP A 129 -3.83 10.19 -8.25
N LEU A 130 -4.19 9.45 -7.19
CA LEU A 130 -5.09 8.29 -7.25
C LEU A 130 -6.57 8.66 -7.47
N THR A 131 -6.94 9.93 -7.45
CA THR A 131 -8.33 10.38 -7.62
C THR A 131 -8.92 9.94 -8.96
N CYS A 132 -8.09 9.84 -10.02
CA CYS A 132 -8.55 9.35 -11.32
C CYS A 132 -9.11 7.92 -11.26
N ILE A 133 -8.54 7.07 -10.39
CA ILE A 133 -9.00 5.70 -10.15
C ILE A 133 -10.19 5.71 -9.21
N PHE A 134 -10.11 6.42 -8.08
CA PHE A 134 -11.16 6.41 -7.05
C PHE A 134 -12.50 6.95 -7.55
N ASN A 135 -12.48 8.04 -8.32
CA ASN A 135 -13.69 8.63 -8.88
C ASN A 135 -14.13 7.97 -10.20
N GLY A 136 -13.37 6.99 -10.70
CA GLY A 136 -13.67 6.30 -11.95
C GLY A 136 -13.50 7.16 -13.20
N HIS A 137 -12.66 8.18 -13.15
CA HIS A 137 -12.24 8.94 -14.34
C HIS A 137 -11.36 8.10 -15.27
N LEU A 138 -10.72 7.06 -14.74
CA LEU A 138 -9.99 6.05 -15.48
C LEU A 138 -10.77 4.73 -15.49
N ASP A 139 -11.28 4.32 -16.64
CA ASP A 139 -12.06 3.09 -16.88
C ASP A 139 -13.30 2.89 -15.98
N GLY A 140 -13.93 3.98 -15.54
CA GLY A 140 -15.17 3.92 -14.78
C GLY A 140 -14.99 3.46 -13.33
N LYS A 141 -16.11 3.24 -12.62
CA LYS A 141 -16.10 2.82 -11.21
C LYS A 141 -15.52 1.41 -11.06
N ARG A 142 -14.69 1.22 -10.03
CA ARG A 142 -13.93 -0.01 -9.81
C ARG A 142 -14.20 -0.59 -8.42
N ASN A 143 -14.01 -1.90 -8.28
CA ASN A 143 -13.84 -2.52 -6.96
C ASN A 143 -12.39 -2.30 -6.54
N ILE A 144 -12.18 -1.68 -5.38
CA ILE A 144 -10.85 -1.25 -4.95
C ILE A 144 -10.55 -1.82 -3.56
N VAL A 145 -9.34 -2.36 -3.41
CA VAL A 145 -8.72 -2.60 -2.11
C VAL A 145 -7.44 -1.79 -2.04
N LEU A 146 -7.31 -0.97 -1.00
CA LEU A 146 -6.12 -0.21 -0.68
C LEU A 146 -5.61 -0.64 0.70
N GLY A 147 -4.30 -0.81 0.83
CA GLY A 147 -3.68 -1.13 2.11
C GLY A 147 -2.17 -0.91 2.08
N GLY A 148 -1.56 -0.95 3.26
CA GLY A 148 -0.14 -0.74 3.43
C GLY A 148 0.17 0.01 4.73
N ASP A 149 1.42 0.45 4.86
CA ASP A 149 1.84 1.34 5.93
C ASP A 149 1.64 2.79 5.51
N LEU A 150 0.57 3.40 5.99
CA LEU A 150 0.21 4.78 5.66
C LEU A 150 1.04 5.83 6.42
N ASN A 151 1.85 5.43 7.41
CA ASN A 151 2.49 6.34 8.36
C ASN A 151 1.50 7.37 8.95
N ALA A 152 0.25 6.96 9.15
CA ALA A 152 -0.84 7.83 9.55
C ALA A 152 -1.69 7.23 10.66
N SER A 153 -2.02 8.04 11.66
CA SER A 153 -2.94 7.67 12.73
C SER A 153 -3.54 8.90 13.38
N VAL A 154 -4.86 8.86 13.60
CA VAL A 154 -5.58 9.88 14.36
C VAL A 154 -5.12 9.97 15.82
N GLN A 155 -4.35 9.00 16.32
CA GLN A 155 -3.74 9.05 17.65
C GLN A 155 -2.63 10.11 17.74
N LEU A 156 -2.04 10.51 16.61
CA LEU A 156 -0.98 11.52 16.54
C LEU A 156 -1.51 12.95 16.44
N ASP A 157 -2.74 13.13 15.97
CA ASP A 157 -3.39 14.45 15.80
C ASP A 157 -3.37 15.29 17.09
N PRO A 158 -3.75 14.77 18.29
CA PRO A 158 -3.66 15.52 19.53
C PRO A 158 -2.22 15.93 19.91
N ILE A 159 -1.24 15.08 19.59
CA ILE A 159 0.18 15.34 19.90
C ILE A 159 0.73 16.43 18.98
N GLN A 160 0.34 16.39 17.70
CA GLN A 160 0.74 17.36 16.69
C GLN A 160 -0.13 18.62 16.64
N LYS A 161 -1.19 18.67 17.47
CA LYS A 161 -2.11 19.81 17.64
C LYS A 161 -2.77 20.25 16.33
N ASN A 162 -3.14 19.29 15.49
CA ASN A 162 -3.88 19.50 14.25
C ASN A 162 -4.65 18.21 13.88
N ASP A 163 -5.51 18.26 12.86
CA ASP A 163 -6.35 17.11 12.44
C ASP A 163 -5.92 16.51 11.09
N SER A 164 -4.67 16.68 10.68
CA SER A 164 -4.28 16.33 9.31
C SER A 164 -4.23 14.82 9.05
N HIS A 165 -3.98 13.99 10.07
CA HIS A 165 -4.13 12.53 9.92
C HIS A 165 -5.60 12.16 9.73
N LYS A 166 -6.50 12.70 10.56
CA LYS A 166 -7.95 12.54 10.41
C LYS A 166 -8.44 12.97 9.02
N ILE A 167 -8.02 14.14 8.54
CA ILE A 167 -8.42 14.64 7.21
C ILE A 167 -7.96 13.69 6.09
N SER A 168 -6.80 13.03 6.24
CA SER A 168 -6.36 12.01 5.28
C SER A 168 -7.29 10.81 5.24
N PHE A 169 -7.79 10.35 6.39
CA PHE A 169 -8.77 9.27 6.46
C PHE A 169 -10.16 9.70 5.97
N ASP A 170 -10.60 10.93 6.27
CA ASP A 170 -11.86 11.47 5.77
C ASP A 170 -11.89 11.47 4.22
N ARG A 171 -10.75 11.75 3.56
CA ARG A 171 -10.64 11.66 2.09
C ARG A 171 -10.83 10.24 1.58
N LEU A 172 -10.28 9.22 2.25
CA LEU A 172 -10.51 7.82 1.88
C LEU A 172 -11.99 7.44 2.00
N GLU A 173 -12.65 7.88 3.07
CA GLU A 173 -14.08 7.65 3.28
C GLU A 173 -14.94 8.38 2.23
N ASP A 174 -14.56 9.59 1.81
CA ASP A 174 -15.22 10.32 0.73
C ASP A 174 -15.19 9.54 -0.59
N PHE A 175 -14.03 8.93 -0.92
CA PHE A 175 -13.85 7.99 -2.03
C PHE A 175 -14.58 6.65 -1.86
N LYS A 176 -15.37 6.48 -0.80
CA LYS A 176 -16.12 5.26 -0.46
C LYS A 176 -15.23 4.05 -0.15
N LEU A 177 -13.97 4.30 0.25
CA LEU A 177 -13.11 3.27 0.82
C LEU A 177 -13.45 3.13 2.30
N ASN A 178 -13.92 1.95 2.68
CA ASN A 178 -14.35 1.66 4.04
C ASN A 178 -13.21 0.97 4.82
N ASP A 179 -12.94 1.43 6.04
CA ASP A 179 -11.95 0.82 6.93
C ASP A 179 -12.40 -0.60 7.34
N CYS A 180 -11.58 -1.60 7.00
CA CYS A 180 -11.81 -3.01 7.31
C CYS A 180 -11.89 -3.29 8.82
N PHE A 181 -11.21 -2.53 9.69
CA PHE A 181 -11.35 -2.67 11.14
C PHE A 181 -12.72 -2.21 11.62
N LYS A 182 -13.20 -1.07 11.11
CA LYS A 182 -14.56 -0.57 11.37
C LYS A 182 -15.61 -1.57 10.88
N LEU A 183 -15.47 -2.07 9.64
CA LEU A 183 -16.39 -3.06 9.07
C LEU A 183 -16.42 -4.39 9.84
N SER A 184 -15.30 -4.77 10.45
CA SER A 184 -15.20 -6.01 11.23
C SER A 184 -15.51 -5.83 12.72
N ASN A 185 -15.98 -4.65 13.15
CA ASN A 185 -16.20 -4.30 14.55
C ASN A 185 -15.00 -4.60 15.45
N LYS A 186 -13.79 -4.53 14.89
CA LYS A 186 -12.55 -4.73 15.64
C LYS A 186 -12.10 -3.39 16.20
N LYS A 187 -11.57 -3.42 17.43
CA LYS A 187 -10.91 -2.24 17.99
C LYS A 187 -9.71 -1.90 17.12
N PHE A 188 -9.57 -0.61 16.80
CA PHE A 188 -8.39 -0.12 16.11
C PHE A 188 -7.17 -0.36 17.02
N PRO A 189 -6.07 -0.92 16.51
CA PRO A 189 -4.89 -1.18 17.33
C PRO A 189 -4.27 0.14 17.83
N VAL A 190 -3.76 0.13 19.06
CA VAL A 190 -2.95 1.24 19.57
C VAL A 190 -1.68 1.29 18.73
N GLN A 191 -1.35 2.46 18.19
CA GLN A 191 -0.11 2.59 17.45
C GLN A 191 1.04 2.67 18.45
N THR A 192 2.00 1.74 18.32
CA THR A 192 3.25 1.79 19.06
C THR A 192 4.26 2.59 18.25
N LEU A 193 4.86 3.61 18.86
CA LEU A 193 5.95 4.40 18.29
C LEU A 193 7.26 3.60 18.25
#